data_AF-A0A834WS43-F1
#
_entry.id   AF-A0A834WS43-F1
#
_cell.length_a   1.000
_cell.length_b   1.000
_cell.length_c   1.000
_cell.angle_alpha   90.00
_cell.angle_beta   90.00
_cell.angle_gamma   90.00
#
_symmetry.space_group_name_H-M   'P 1'
#
loop_
_entity.id
_entity.type
_entity.pdbx_description
1 polymer ?
#
loop_
_entity_poly.entity_id
_entity_poly.type
_entity_poly.pdbx_seq_one_letter_code
_entity_poly.pdbx_strand_id
1 'polypeptide(L)'
;MARLVVPIDLKKKAWEQKLPLHNRWHPEIPAVAEAKVGQVFRVEMVDFSGGAITNTPTAHDIKHADQSIFGSIDKMESVPGKGSNNFLK
;
A
#
# COMPACT_ATOMS: atom_id res chain seq x y z
N MET A 1 11.21 -15.38 11.32
CA MET A 1 10.96 -14.10 10.62
C MET A 1 9.48 -14.03 10.24
N ALA A 2 8.84 -12.86 10.35
CA ALA A 2 7.43 -12.71 9.99
C ALA A 2 7.23 -12.86 8.47
N ARG A 3 6.10 -13.44 8.04
CA ARG A 3 5.74 -13.61 6.62
C ARG A 3 5.55 -12.23 5.99
N LEU A 4 6.28 -11.91 4.92
CA LEU A 4 6.04 -10.71 4.11
C LEU A 4 4.83 -10.97 3.20
N VAL A 5 3.86 -10.06 3.25
CA VAL A 5 2.59 -10.20 2.53
C VAL A 5 2.51 -9.24 1.35
N VAL A 6 3.01 -8.02 1.54
CA VAL A 6 3.00 -6.95 0.54
C VAL A 6 4.43 -6.51 0.34
N PRO A 7 5.12 -7.00 -0.71
CA PRO A 7 6.46 -6.55 -1.05
C PRO A 7 6.38 -5.24 -1.83
N ILE A 8 7.29 -4.30 -1.55
CA ILE A 8 7.39 -3.03 -2.28
C ILE A 8 8.73 -2.91 -2.99
N ASP A 9 8.69 -2.54 -4.26
CA ASP A 9 9.86 -2.15 -5.04
C ASP A 9 9.88 -0.63 -5.20
N LEU A 10 10.77 0.07 -4.49
CA LEU A 10 10.89 1.53 -4.55
C LEU A 10 11.34 2.07 -5.92
N LYS A 11 11.78 1.19 -6.84
CA LYS A 11 12.13 1.59 -8.22
C LYS A 11 10.93 1.58 -9.16
N LYS A 12 9.78 1.07 -8.72
CA LYS A 12 8.55 0.93 -9.50
C LYS A 12 7.49 1.89 -9.01
N LYS A 13 6.65 2.37 -9.91
CA LYS A 13 5.50 3.18 -9.54
C LYS A 13 4.45 2.32 -8.82
N ALA A 14 3.54 2.97 -8.09
CA ALA A 14 2.49 2.33 -7.30
C ALA A 14 1.66 1.30 -8.11
N TRP A 15 1.34 1.61 -9.36
CA TRP A 15 0.58 0.74 -10.28
C TRP A 15 1.43 -0.32 -11.01
N GLU A 16 2.75 -0.25 -10.90
CA GLU A 16 3.71 -1.21 -11.50
C GLU A 16 4.19 -2.25 -10.48
N GLN A 17 3.76 -2.12 -9.22
CA GLN A 17 4.04 -3.08 -8.17
C GLN A 17 3.44 -4.45 -8.51
N LYS A 18 4.03 -5.52 -7.95
CA LYS A 18 3.50 -6.88 -8.12
C LYS A 18 2.05 -6.98 -7.62
N LEU A 19 1.75 -6.28 -6.54
CA LEU A 19 0.41 -6.01 -6.04
C LEU A 19 0.15 -4.53 -6.27
N PRO A 20 -0.67 -4.15 -7.26
CA PRO A 20 -0.95 -2.75 -7.54
C PRO A 20 -1.50 -2.05 -6.30
N LEU A 21 -0.93 -0.90 -5.95
CA LEU A 21 -1.40 -0.12 -4.82
C LEU A 21 -2.61 0.73 -5.23
N HIS A 22 -3.54 0.90 -4.30
CA HIS A 22 -4.73 1.70 -4.49
C HIS A 22 -4.60 3.03 -3.74
N ASN A 23 -5.19 4.09 -4.29
CA ASN A 23 -5.24 5.41 -3.64
C ASN A 23 -6.67 5.91 -3.43
N ARG A 24 -7.65 5.04 -3.63
CA ARG A 24 -9.08 5.27 -3.42
C ARG A 24 -9.66 4.06 -2.71
N TRP A 25 -10.65 4.33 -1.86
CA TRP A 25 -11.38 3.26 -1.21
C TRP A 25 -12.61 2.91 -2.04
N HIS A 26 -12.74 1.64 -2.41
CA HIS A 26 -13.92 1.11 -3.08
C HIS A 26 -14.19 -0.32 -2.61
N PRO A 27 -15.45 -0.71 -2.33
CA PRO A 27 -15.78 -2.04 -1.82
C PRO A 27 -15.35 -3.19 -2.76
N GLU A 28 -15.27 -2.93 -4.07
CA GLU A 28 -14.89 -3.89 -5.10
C GLU A 28 -13.38 -4.12 -5.22
N ILE A 29 -12.56 -3.37 -4.49
CA ILE A 29 -11.11 -3.64 -4.45
C ILE A 29 -10.89 -5.01 -3.80
N PRO A 30 -10.25 -5.96 -4.50
CA PRO A 30 -10.09 -7.32 -4.03
C PRO A 30 -9.05 -7.39 -2.91
N ALA A 31 -9.19 -8.39 -2.05
CA ALA A 31 -8.20 -8.58 -1.00
C ALA A 31 -6.89 -9.16 -1.57
N VAL A 32 -5.73 -8.64 -1.17
CA VAL A 32 -4.42 -9.11 -1.63
C VAL A 32 -3.84 -10.23 -0.76
N ALA A 33 -4.32 -10.40 0.48
CA ALA A 33 -4.04 -11.59 1.29
C ALA A 33 -5.00 -11.85 2.45
N GLU A 34 -4.84 -13.04 3.04
CA GLU A 34 -5.57 -13.53 4.22
C GLU A 34 -4.62 -13.69 5.41
N ALA A 35 -5.13 -13.39 6.60
CA ALA A 35 -4.41 -13.61 7.85
C ALA A 35 -5.34 -14.21 8.92
N LYS A 36 -4.78 -15.06 9.78
CA LYS A 36 -5.50 -15.63 10.92
C LYS A 36 -5.40 -14.69 12.13
N VAL A 37 -6.41 -14.73 13.01
CA VAL A 37 -6.35 -14.01 14.29
C VAL A 37 -5.10 -14.47 15.06
N GLY A 38 -4.32 -13.50 15.55
CA GLY A 38 -3.06 -13.76 16.25
C GLY A 38 -1.86 -14.03 15.32
N GLN A 39 -2.03 -14.02 14.00
CA GLN A 39 -0.91 -14.17 13.06
C GLN A 39 -0.14 -12.85 12.91
N VAL A 40 1.18 -12.91 13.09
CA VAL A 40 2.08 -11.79 12.81
C VAL A 40 2.62 -11.90 11.39
N PHE A 41 2.54 -10.81 10.64
CA PHE A 41 3.03 -10.70 9.27
C PHE A 41 3.62 -9.28 9.05
N ARG A 42 4.33 -9.10 7.94
CA ARG A 42 4.95 -7.84 7.54
C ARG A 42 4.29 -7.31 6.27
N VAL A 43 4.08 -6.00 6.24
CA VAL A 43 3.61 -5.23 5.09
C VAL A 43 4.68 -4.17 4.85
N GLU A 44 5.19 -4.11 3.63
CA GLU A 44 6.03 -2.99 3.20
C GLU A 44 5.14 -1.93 2.57
N MET A 45 5.52 -0.66 2.73
CA MET A 45 4.73 0.47 2.25
C MET A 45 5.66 1.44 1.52
N VAL A 46 5.11 2.10 0.50
CA VAL A 46 5.71 3.32 -0.06
C VAL A 46 5.24 4.51 0.78
N ASP A 47 6.00 5.60 0.78
CA ASP A 47 5.55 6.83 1.42
C ASP A 47 4.29 7.39 0.73
N PHE A 48 3.59 8.30 1.39
CA PHE A 48 2.31 8.82 0.92
C PHE A 48 2.36 9.48 -0.46
N SER A 49 3.54 9.97 -0.88
CA SER A 49 3.77 10.60 -2.19
C SER A 49 4.05 9.61 -3.31
N GLY A 50 4.20 8.32 -2.99
CA GLY A 50 4.59 7.31 -3.97
C GLY A 50 6.04 7.47 -4.45
N GLY A 51 6.92 8.04 -3.62
CA GLY A 51 8.33 8.29 -3.96
C GLY A 51 8.60 9.60 -4.71
N ALA A 52 7.65 10.54 -4.73
CA ALA A 52 7.81 11.83 -5.42
C ALA A 52 8.69 12.83 -4.64
N ILE A 53 8.74 12.72 -3.31
CA ILE A 53 9.57 13.59 -2.46
C ILE A 53 10.98 13.02 -2.34
N THR A 54 11.97 13.85 -2.64
CA THR A 54 13.39 13.47 -2.75
C THR A 54 14.24 14.12 -1.66
N ASN A 55 15.37 13.51 -1.32
CA ASN A 55 16.32 14.09 -0.37
C ASN A 55 17.22 15.14 -1.04
N THR A 56 16.63 16.25 -1.48
CA THR A 56 17.35 17.39 -2.05
C THR A 56 17.17 18.63 -1.15
N PRO A 57 18.14 19.55 -1.09
CA PRO A 57 18.04 20.76 -0.27
C PRO A 57 17.13 21.83 -0.93
N THR A 58 16.09 21.41 -1.65
CA THR A 58 15.17 22.30 -2.37
C THR A 58 13.72 21.89 -2.09
N ALA A 59 12.79 22.84 -2.14
CA ALA A 59 11.35 22.55 -1.97
C ALA A 59 10.62 22.34 -3.31
N HIS A 60 11.36 22.06 -4.39
CA HIS A 60 10.80 22.02 -5.74
C HIS A 60 9.86 20.82 -5.94
N ASP A 61 10.23 19.66 -5.41
CA ASP A 61 9.41 18.45 -5.44
C ASP A 61 8.07 18.63 -4.70
N ILE A 62 8.08 19.25 -3.52
CA ILE A 62 6.87 19.59 -2.77
C ILE A 62 5.99 20.56 -3.56
N LYS A 63 6.58 21.61 -4.15
CA LYS A 63 5.84 22.63 -4.90
C LYS A 63 5.16 22.08 -6.15
N HIS A 64 5.78 21.10 -6.80
CA HIS A 64 5.33 20.52 -8.07
C HIS A 64 4.76 19.11 -7.94
N ALA A 65 4.49 18.66 -6.71
CA ALA A 65 3.90 17.35 -6.47
C ALA A 65 2.50 17.23 -7.07
N ASP A 66 2.25 16.12 -7.78
CA ASP A 66 0.90 15.76 -8.22
C ASP A 66 0.09 15.26 -7.02
N GLN A 67 -0.87 16.08 -6.60
CA GLN A 67 -1.67 15.80 -5.41
C GLN A 67 -2.69 14.69 -5.61
N SER A 68 -2.98 14.30 -6.87
CA SER A 68 -3.94 13.23 -7.16
C SER A 68 -3.42 11.85 -6.76
N ILE A 69 -2.09 11.70 -6.69
CA ILE A 69 -1.36 10.47 -6.36
C ILE A 69 -1.30 10.25 -4.85
N PHE A 70 -1.45 11.31 -4.04
CA PHE A 70 -1.32 11.23 -2.59
C PHE A 70 -2.25 10.18 -1.98
N GLY A 71 -1.71 9.46 -1.00
CA GLY A 71 -2.42 8.37 -0.34
C GLY A 71 -2.43 7.11 -1.20
N SER A 72 -1.31 6.73 -1.80
CA SER A 72 -1.09 5.36 -2.28
C SER A 72 -0.96 4.44 -1.06
N ILE A 73 -2.09 3.94 -0.56
CA ILE A 73 -2.18 3.16 0.69
C ILE A 73 -2.62 1.75 0.33
N ASP A 74 -1.95 0.73 0.87
CA ASP A 74 -2.55 -0.60 1.02
C ASP A 74 -3.38 -0.57 2.31
N LYS A 75 -4.70 -0.67 2.23
CA LYS A 75 -5.58 -0.54 3.40
C LYS A 75 -5.78 -1.93 4.02
N MET A 76 -5.32 -2.08 5.25
CA MET A 76 -5.62 -3.26 6.05
C MET A 76 -7.07 -3.19 6.57
N GLU A 77 -8.02 -3.89 5.96
CA GLU A 77 -9.40 -3.99 6.46
C GLU A 77 -9.87 -5.45 6.50
N SER A 78 -10.47 -5.84 7.63
CA SER A 78 -11.10 -7.16 7.76
C SER A 78 -12.38 -7.20 6.94
N VAL A 79 -12.47 -8.08 5.94
CA VAL A 79 -13.72 -8.34 5.23
C VAL A 79 -14.58 -9.32 6.06
N PRO A 80 -15.79 -8.93 6.51
CA PRO A 80 -16.64 -9.85 7.26
C PRO A 80 -17.26 -10.90 6.32
N GLY A 81 -16.83 -12.16 6.46
CA GLY A 81 -17.48 -13.30 5.81
C GLY A 81 -16.53 -14.46 5.47
N LYS A 82 -16.82 -15.64 6.05
CA LYS A 82 -16.20 -16.97 5.85
C LYS A 82 -14.86 -17.22 6.53
N GLY A 83 -14.86 -17.63 7.81
CA GLY A 83 -13.92 -18.59 8.42
C GLY A 83 -12.40 -18.31 8.43
N SER A 84 -11.95 -17.29 7.72
CA SER A 84 -10.60 -16.78 7.54
C SER A 84 -10.78 -15.30 7.20
N ASN A 85 -10.25 -14.41 8.02
CA ASN A 85 -10.43 -12.98 7.80
C ASN A 85 -9.51 -12.55 6.64
N ASN A 86 -10.11 -12.12 5.53
CA ASN A 86 -9.37 -11.49 4.43
C ASN A 86 -9.02 -10.07 4.86
N PHE A 87 -7.74 -9.67 4.73
CA PHE A 87 -7.19 -8.65 5.62
C PHE A 87 -6.43 -7.50 4.94
N LEU A 88 -6.30 -7.49 3.62
CA LEU A 88 -5.61 -6.40 2.91
C LEU A 88 -6.41 -6.04 1.66
N LYS A 89 -6.92 -4.81 1.55
CA LYS A 89 -7.60 -4.25 0.38
C LYS A 89 -6.89 -2.98 -0.06
#